data_AF-A0A564XX85-F1
#
_entry.id   AF-A0A564XX85-F1
#
_cell.length_a   1.000
_cell.length_b   1.000
_cell.length_c   1.000
_cell.angle_alpha   90.00
_cell.angle_beta   90.00
_cell.angle_gamma   90.00
#
_symmetry.space_group_name_H-M   'P 1'
#
loop_
_entity.id
_entity.type
_entity.pdbx_description
1 polymer ?
#
loop_
_entity_poly.entity_id
_entity_poly.type
_entity_poly.pdbx_seq_one_letter_code
_entity_poly.pdbx_strand_id
1 'polypeptide(L)'
;MVNHDPSKHPSREMQRDWVRTYLQAFKARSGESGDVSSEELEEWLDEIGNFTLASHLYWGVWSIVQSQRSKIPFNYVNYALARFKEYRILKESLEM
;
A
#
# COMPACT_ATOMS: atom_id res chain seq x y z
N MET A 1 -11.70 -18.99 4.13
CA MET A 1 -10.77 -18.00 3.52
C MET A 1 -10.77 -16.81 4.46
N VAL A 2 -9.62 -16.33 4.91
CA VAL A 2 -9.56 -15.20 5.84
C VAL A 2 -10.10 -13.97 5.09
N ASN A 3 -11.25 -13.48 5.54
CA ASN A 3 -11.83 -12.24 5.04
C ASN A 3 -10.77 -11.15 5.13
N HIS A 4 -10.61 -10.35 4.08
CA HIS A 4 -9.93 -9.06 4.19
C HIS A 4 -10.54 -8.34 5.40
N ASP A 5 -9.69 -8.02 6.38
CA ASP A 5 -10.10 -7.37 7.61
C ASP A 5 -9.54 -5.95 7.58
N PRO A 6 -10.34 -4.96 7.16
CA PRO A 6 -9.88 -3.58 7.05
C PRO A 6 -9.39 -3.02 8.39
N SER A 7 -9.84 -3.57 9.52
CA SER A 7 -9.40 -3.12 10.85
C SER A 7 -7.93 -3.43 11.14
N LYS A 8 -7.32 -4.32 10.36
CA LYS A 8 -5.89 -4.65 10.45
C LYS A 8 -5.02 -3.76 9.56
N HIS A 9 -5.63 -2.90 8.73
CA HIS A 9 -4.86 -1.89 8.02
C HIS A 9 -4.24 -0.92 9.03
N PRO A 10 -2.98 -0.49 8.84
CA PRO A 10 -2.35 0.47 9.73
C PRO A 10 -3.21 1.73 9.92
N SER A 11 -3.39 2.14 11.17
CA SER A 11 -4.04 3.41 11.49
C SER A 11 -3.23 4.58 10.91
N ARG A 12 -3.87 5.75 10.74
CA ARG A 12 -3.16 6.95 10.26
C ARG A 12 -1.97 7.30 11.17
N GLU A 13 -2.13 7.19 12.48
CA GLU A 13 -1.04 7.40 13.45
C GLU A 13 0.12 6.43 13.20
N MET A 14 -0.16 5.13 13.05
CA MET A 14 0.90 4.15 12.80
C MET A 14 1.60 4.35 11.44
N GLN A 15 0.86 4.78 10.42
CA GLN A 15 1.47 5.16 9.13
C GLN A 15 2.42 6.34 9.29
N ARG A 16 2.00 7.40 10.00
CA ARG A 16 2.84 8.58 10.27
C ARG A 16 4.12 8.20 11.02
N ASP A 17 3.98 7.43 12.09
CA ASP A 17 5.11 6.99 12.90
C ASP A 17 6.10 6.16 12.10
N TRP A 18 5.59 5.25 11.25
CA TRP A 18 6.44 4.45 10.38
C TRP A 18 7.18 5.29 9.34
N VAL A 19 6.47 6.18 8.63
CA VAL A 19 7.07 7.04 7.59
C VAL A 19 8.10 7.98 8.22
N ARG A 20 7.78 8.64 9.33
CA ARG A 20 8.75 9.49 10.05
C ARG A 20 9.99 8.72 10.46
N THR A 21 9.82 7.52 11.04
CA THR A 21 10.95 6.68 11.46
C THR A 21 11.82 6.30 10.27
N TYR A 22 11.20 5.90 9.15
CA TYR A 22 11.90 5.54 7.92
C TYR A 22 12.70 6.72 7.36
N LEU A 23 12.07 7.89 7.21
CA LEU A 23 12.71 9.08 6.66
C LEU A 23 13.85 9.58 7.55
N GLN A 24 13.66 9.56 8.87
CA GLN A 24 14.73 9.94 9.80
C GLN A 24 15.95 9.00 9.68
N ALA A 25 15.72 7.70 9.59
CA ALA A 25 16.79 6.72 9.37
C ALA A 25 17.46 6.90 8.00
N PHE A 26 16.68 7.23 6.97
CA PHE A 26 17.19 7.51 5.63
C PHE A 26 18.09 8.75 5.62
N LYS A 27 17.65 9.88 6.19
CA LYS A 27 18.45 11.12 6.30
C LYS A 27 19.76 10.89 7.04
N ALA A 28 19.70 10.22 8.19
CA ALA A 28 20.89 9.88 8.98
C ALA A 28 21.90 9.05 8.18
N ARG A 29 21.42 8.13 7.33
CA ARG A 29 22.28 7.32 6.46
C ARG A 29 22.82 8.10 5.26
N SER A 30 22.05 9.05 4.74
CA SER A 30 22.43 9.88 3.58
C SER A 30 23.34 11.06 3.94
N GLY A 31 23.64 11.26 5.23
CA GLY A 31 24.44 12.37 5.74
C GLY A 31 23.66 13.70 5.79
N GLU A 32 22.34 13.63 5.63
CA GLU A 32 21.45 14.77 5.80
C GLU A 32 21.19 14.99 7.30
N SER A 33 21.06 16.26 7.68
CA SER A 33 20.76 16.68 9.04
C SER A 33 19.41 17.35 9.12
N GLY A 34 18.78 17.31 10.30
CA GLY A 34 17.44 17.83 10.54
C GLY A 34 16.43 16.75 10.86
N ASP A 35 15.29 17.19 11.38
CA ASP A 35 14.13 16.34 11.63
C ASP A 35 13.25 16.24 10.36
N VAL A 36 12.35 15.27 10.33
CA VAL A 36 11.33 15.16 9.29
C VAL A 36 10.22 16.17 9.56
N SER A 37 10.01 17.11 8.62
CA SER A 37 8.98 18.14 8.79
C SER A 37 7.58 17.53 8.64
N SER A 38 6.55 18.24 9.12
CA SER A 38 5.17 17.79 8.95
C SER A 38 4.77 17.78 7.48
N GLU A 39 5.23 18.76 6.70
CA GLU A 39 4.95 18.88 5.27
C GLU A 39 5.57 17.73 4.48
N GLU A 40 6.86 17.45 4.70
CA GLU A 40 7.55 16.30 4.10
C GLU A 40 6.84 14.98 4.45
N LEU A 41 6.40 14.82 5.71
CA LEU A 41 5.67 13.65 6.15
C LEU A 41 4.34 13.47 5.40
N GLU A 42 3.56 14.55 5.19
CA GLU A 42 2.31 14.45 4.42
C GLU A 42 2.57 14.12 2.94
N GLU A 43 3.57 14.73 2.31
CA GLU A 43 3.92 14.47 0.91
C GLU A 43 4.21 12.98 0.67
N TRP A 44 4.98 12.36 1.56
CA TRP A 44 5.26 10.93 1.49
C TRP A 44 4.02 10.06 1.75
N LEU A 45 3.14 10.47 2.66
CA LEU A 45 1.89 9.74 2.92
C LEU A 45 0.94 9.79 1.71
N ASP A 46 0.90 10.92 1.00
CA ASP A 46 0.12 11.07 -0.23
C ASP A 46 0.68 10.19 -1.36
N GLU A 47 2.01 10.16 -1.51
CA GLU A 47 2.67 9.28 -2.48
C GLU A 47 2.39 7.79 -2.16
N ILE A 48 2.49 7.38 -0.89
CA ILE A 48 2.15 6.03 -0.45
C ILE A 48 0.70 5.68 -0.78
N GLY A 49 -0.24 6.64 -0.65
CA GLY A 49 -1.64 6.45 -1.06
C GLY A 49 -1.75 6.07 -2.54
N ASN A 50 -1.08 6.82 -3.42
CA ASN A 50 -1.03 6.54 -4.85
C ASN A 50 -0.40 5.17 -5.18
N PHE A 51 0.71 4.82 -4.52
CA PHE A 51 1.36 3.52 -4.73
C PHE A 51 0.58 2.35 -4.13
N THR A 52 -0.28 2.60 -3.14
CA THR A 52 -1.20 1.58 -2.63
C THR A 52 -2.22 1.19 -3.70
N LEU A 53 -2.79 2.17 -4.43
CA LEU A 53 -3.62 1.91 -5.60
C LEU A 53 -2.87 1.10 -6.66
N ALA A 54 -1.67 1.53 -7.02
CA ALA A 54 -0.84 0.83 -8.01
C ALA A 54 -0.56 -0.62 -7.59
N SER A 55 -0.28 -0.85 -6.31
CA SER A 55 -0.06 -2.18 -5.74
C SER A 55 -1.31 -3.08 -5.87
N HIS A 56 -2.51 -2.57 -5.58
CA HIS A 56 -3.73 -3.34 -5.78
C HIS A 56 -3.94 -3.73 -7.24
N LEU A 57 -3.75 -2.79 -8.17
CA LEU A 57 -3.87 -3.06 -9.60
C LEU A 57 -2.84 -4.10 -10.07
N TYR A 58 -1.57 -3.90 -9.71
CA TYR A 58 -0.47 -4.79 -10.08
C TYR A 58 -0.72 -6.23 -9.62
N TRP A 59 -1.03 -6.43 -8.35
CA TRP A 59 -1.25 -7.77 -7.81
C TRP A 59 -2.54 -8.41 -8.30
N GLY A 60 -3.56 -7.63 -8.66
CA GLY A 60 -4.76 -8.11 -9.33
C GLY A 60 -4.43 -8.68 -10.72
N VAL A 61 -3.69 -7.94 -11.53
CA VAL A 61 -3.25 -8.38 -12.87
C VAL A 61 -2.32 -9.59 -12.80
N TRP A 62 -1.32 -9.55 -11.91
CA TRP A 62 -0.42 -10.67 -11.67
C TRP A 62 -1.21 -11.96 -11.36
N SER A 63 -2.25 -11.85 -10.52
CA SER A 63 -3.05 -13.00 -10.11
C SER A 63 -3.86 -13.59 -11.27
N ILE A 64 -4.42 -12.78 -12.17
CA ILE A 64 -5.08 -13.28 -13.39
C ILE A 64 -4.10 -14.09 -14.24
N VAL A 65 -2.89 -13.57 -14.46
CA VAL A 65 -1.87 -14.29 -15.24
C VAL A 65 -1.49 -15.60 -14.56
N GLN A 66 -1.38 -15.60 -13.23
CA GLN A 66 -1.05 -16.81 -12.47
C GLN A 66 -2.17 -17.84 -12.45
N SER A 67 -3.44 -17.45 -12.59
CA SER A 67 -4.56 -18.40 -12.60
C SER A 67 -4.49 -19.40 -13.76
N GLN A 68 -3.71 -19.09 -14.80
CA GLN A 68 -3.49 -19.97 -15.97
C GLN A 68 -2.11 -20.64 -15.98
N ARG A 69 -1.15 -20.18 -15.15
CA ARG A 69 0.27 -20.58 -15.25
C ARG A 69 0.83 -21.25 -14.00
N SER A 70 0.33 -20.87 -12.84
CA SER A 70 0.88 -21.34 -11.57
C SER A 70 0.43 -22.76 -11.25
N LYS A 71 1.34 -23.53 -10.63
CA LYS A 71 1.04 -24.86 -10.06
C LYS A 71 0.73 -24.80 -8.56
N ILE A 72 0.85 -23.62 -7.94
CA ILE A 72 0.56 -23.43 -6.52
C ILE A 72 -0.97 -23.53 -6.32
N PRO A 73 -1.46 -24.36 -5.38
CA PRO A 73 -2.89 -24.50 -5.12
C PRO A 73 -3.44 -23.27 -4.37
N PHE A 74 -3.70 -22.20 -5.12
CA PHE A 74 -4.18 -20.92 -4.61
C PHE A 74 -5.35 -20.42 -5.44
N ASN A 75 -6.32 -19.76 -4.81
CA ASN A 75 -7.48 -19.22 -5.52
C ASN A 75 -7.17 -17.85 -6.14
N TYR A 76 -6.47 -17.88 -7.27
CA TYR A 76 -6.02 -16.70 -8.00
C TYR A 76 -7.16 -15.79 -8.48
N VAL A 77 -8.29 -16.35 -8.90
CA VAL A 77 -9.42 -15.55 -9.39
C VAL A 77 -10.04 -14.75 -8.25
N ASN A 78 -10.30 -15.39 -7.11
CA ASN A 78 -10.87 -14.69 -5.95
C ASN A 78 -9.89 -13.64 -5.38
N TYR A 79 -8.59 -13.94 -5.39
CA TYR A 79 -7.59 -12.95 -4.98
C TYR A 79 -7.58 -11.74 -5.92
N ALA A 80 -7.61 -11.95 -7.25
CA ALA A 80 -7.66 -10.85 -8.22
C ALA A 80 -8.89 -9.97 -8.00
N LEU A 81 -10.07 -10.58 -7.82
CA LEU A 81 -11.32 -9.86 -7.54
C LEU A 81 -11.23 -9.03 -6.26
N ALA A 82 -10.65 -9.59 -5.18
CA ALA A 82 -10.44 -8.86 -3.94
C ALA A 82 -9.51 -7.65 -4.14
N ARG A 83 -8.40 -7.81 -4.87
CA ARG A 83 -7.47 -6.71 -5.15
C ARG A 83 -8.10 -5.59 -5.98
N PHE A 84 -8.86 -5.92 -7.03
CA PHE A 84 -9.54 -4.89 -7.84
C PHE A 84 -10.69 -4.21 -7.08
N LYS A 85 -11.36 -4.92 -6.17
CA LYS A 85 -12.38 -4.31 -5.31
C LYS A 85 -11.75 -3.24 -4.41
N GLU A 86 -10.67 -3.56 -3.72
CA GLU A 86 -9.98 -2.59 -2.85
C GLU A 86 -9.39 -1.41 -3.65
N TYR A 87 -8.84 -1.65 -4.84
CA TYR A 87 -8.42 -0.58 -5.75
C TYR A 87 -9.53 0.44 -6.00
N ARG A 88 -10.75 -0.03 -6.33
CA ARG A 88 -11.89 0.86 -6.61
C ARG A 88 -12.31 1.65 -5.37
N ILE A 89 -12.44 0.99 -4.22
CA ILE A 89 -12.80 1.63 -2.94
C ILE A 89 -11.79 2.74 -2.60
N LEU A 90 -10.50 2.44 -2.66
CA LEU A 90 -9.46 3.41 -2.34
C LEU A 90 -9.42 4.56 -3.36
N LYS A 91 -9.60 4.28 -4.64
CA LYS A 91 -9.60 5.30 -5.68
C LYS A 91 -10.72 6.31 -5.47
N GLU A 92 -11.94 5.82 -5.21
CA GLU A 92 -13.09 6.69 -4.89
C GLU A 92 -12.84 7.54 -3.64
N SER A 93 -12.14 7.02 -2.64
CA SER A 93 -11.81 7.78 -1.42
C SER A 93 -10.74 8.86 -1.59
N LEU A 94 -9.89 8.75 -2.62
CA LEU A 94 -8.80 9.69 -2.92
C LEU A 94 -9.22 10.79 -3.92
N GLU A 95 -10.28 10.55 -4.70
CA GLU A 95 -10.81 11.50 -5.69
C GLU A 95 -11.92 12.42 -5.11
N MET A 96 -12.25 12.31 -3.81
CA MET A 96 -13.15 13.21 -3.09
C MET A 96 -12.40 14.26 -2.28
#